data_AF-A0A1G1EEM2-F1
#
_entry.id   AF-A0A1G1EEM2-F1
#
_cell.length_a   1.000
_cell.length_b   1.000
_cell.length_c   1.000
_cell.angle_alpha   90.00
_cell.angle_beta   90.00
_cell.angle_gamma   90.00
#
_symmetry.space_group_name_H-M   'P 1'
#
loop_
_entity.id
_entity.type
_entity.pdbx_description
1 polymer ?
#
loop_
_entity_poly.entity_id
_entity_poly.type
_entity_poly.pdbx_seq_one_letter_code
_entity_poly.pdbx_strand_id
1 'polypeptide(L)'
;MGWDEPQASKGRGRPRKVGKKWKLADLIRRFNTHRVPERIEVNIYGEIKQVAVVARDMFIRDIKEKVRIVVVKGASEPIILLSTDLSLTPGQIIEIYASRFSIELAIRDLTQHFGWGDYQCYSSIAILRFIHLSMVSFCLWKLTFFEETNNSWLDLATTRLFPKESASSFFRIRRALKIMALKKIILANSAPDAELQKIDSFYEPLFRIAA
;
A
#
# COMPACT_ATOMS: atom_id res chain seq x y z
N MET A 1 -23.83 -1.87 -16.66
CA MET A 1 -24.26 -1.06 -17.83
C MET A 1 -24.15 0.40 -17.42
N GLY A 2 -23.65 1.27 -18.29
CA GLY A 2 -23.60 2.71 -18.02
C GLY A 2 -24.25 3.53 -19.12
N TRP A 3 -24.45 4.82 -18.87
CA TRP A 3 -25.09 5.74 -19.80
C TRP A 3 -24.36 7.07 -19.83
N ASP A 4 -24.22 7.64 -21.04
CA ASP A 4 -23.74 9.00 -21.19
C ASP A 4 -24.79 10.02 -20.71
N GLU A 5 -24.38 11.27 -20.57
CA GLU A 5 -25.31 12.38 -20.34
C GLU A 5 -26.35 12.48 -21.48
N PRO A 6 -27.60 12.84 -21.16
CA PRO A 6 -28.62 13.06 -22.17
C PRO A 6 -28.24 14.26 -23.05
N GLN A 7 -28.06 14.01 -24.34
CA GLN A 7 -27.87 15.08 -25.32
C GLN A 7 -29.21 15.76 -25.64
N ALA A 8 -29.21 17.09 -25.75
CA ALA A 8 -30.39 17.86 -26.12
C ALA A 8 -30.89 17.45 -27.52
N SER A 9 -32.13 16.94 -27.61
CA SER A 9 -32.74 16.60 -28.89
C SER A 9 -33.45 17.82 -29.48
N LYS A 10 -33.11 18.20 -30.72
CA LYS A 10 -33.77 19.30 -31.47
C LYS A 10 -35.15 18.92 -32.05
N GLY A 11 -35.60 17.66 -31.88
CA GLY A 11 -36.86 17.15 -32.41
C GLY A 11 -38.05 17.38 -31.48
N ARG A 12 -39.26 17.30 -32.05
CA ARG A 12 -40.53 17.43 -31.32
C ARG A 12 -40.78 16.15 -30.49
N GLY A 13 -40.82 16.28 -29.16
CA GLY A 13 -41.06 15.15 -28.25
C GLY A 13 -40.48 15.37 -26.84
N ARG A 14 -40.76 14.45 -25.91
CA ARG A 14 -40.21 14.50 -24.54
C ARG A 14 -38.68 14.34 -24.58
N PRO A 15 -37.91 15.23 -23.94
CA PRO A 15 -36.45 15.10 -23.85
C PRO A 15 -36.04 13.75 -23.26
N ARG A 16 -34.97 13.16 -23.80
CA ARG A 16 -34.41 11.92 -23.27
C ARG A 16 -33.87 12.16 -21.86
N LYS A 17 -34.24 11.29 -20.91
CA LYS A 17 -33.73 11.33 -19.53
C LYS A 17 -32.31 10.77 -19.41
N VAL A 18 -31.87 9.95 -20.37
CA VAL A 18 -30.63 9.19 -20.31
C VAL A 18 -29.97 9.18 -21.69
N GLY A 19 -28.65 9.30 -21.75
CA GLY A 19 -27.88 9.27 -22.98
C GLY A 19 -27.63 7.87 -23.52
N LYS A 20 -26.61 7.73 -24.38
CA LYS A 20 -26.27 6.47 -25.04
C LYS A 20 -25.90 5.41 -24.01
N LYS A 21 -26.44 4.20 -24.18
CA LYS A 21 -26.16 3.04 -23.33
C LYS A 21 -24.82 2.41 -23.72
N TRP A 22 -24.01 2.10 -22.72
CA TRP A 22 -22.72 1.41 -22.83
C TRP A 22 -22.74 0.10 -22.03
N LYS A 23 -22.23 -0.99 -22.63
CA LYS A 23 -21.84 -2.17 -21.85
C LYS A 23 -20.41 -1.93 -21.35
N LEU A 24 -20.12 -2.27 -20.09
CA LEU A 24 -18.73 -2.21 -19.59
C LEU A 24 -17.82 -3.14 -20.42
N ALA A 25 -18.35 -4.27 -20.88
CA ALA A 25 -17.67 -5.16 -21.83
C ALA A 25 -17.24 -4.46 -23.13
N ASP A 26 -17.92 -3.38 -23.54
CA ASP A 26 -17.51 -2.61 -24.72
C ASP A 26 -16.27 -1.76 -24.44
N LEU A 27 -16.09 -1.29 -23.20
CA LEU A 27 -14.87 -0.60 -22.77
C LEU A 27 -13.68 -1.56 -22.74
N ILE A 28 -13.91 -2.79 -22.28
CA ILE A 28 -12.89 -3.85 -22.33
C ILE A 28 -12.58 -4.20 -23.80
N ARG A 29 -13.58 -4.34 -24.67
CA ARG A 29 -13.34 -4.60 -26.10
C ARG A 29 -12.58 -3.49 -26.79
N ARG A 30 -12.78 -2.23 -26.38
CA ARG A 30 -12.00 -1.09 -26.91
C ARG A 30 -10.50 -1.25 -26.70
N PHE A 31 -10.05 -1.92 -25.63
CA PHE A 31 -8.63 -2.29 -25.49
C PHE A 31 -8.12 -3.20 -26.61
N ASN A 32 -8.95 -4.12 -27.08
CA ASN A 32 -8.58 -5.09 -28.11
C ASN A 32 -8.80 -4.53 -29.53
N THR A 33 -9.68 -3.53 -29.70
CA THR A 33 -10.07 -3.00 -31.02
C THR A 33 -9.34 -1.70 -31.40
N HIS A 34 -8.95 -0.86 -30.44
CA HIS A 34 -8.15 0.33 -30.75
C HIS A 34 -6.68 -0.07 -30.93
N ARG A 35 -6.07 0.32 -32.05
CA ARG A 35 -4.68 -0.03 -32.41
C ARG A 35 -3.63 0.48 -31.40
N VAL A 36 -3.95 1.47 -30.57
CA VAL A 36 -3.08 1.96 -29.49
C VAL A 36 -3.95 2.37 -28.29
N PRO A 37 -4.02 1.61 -27.19
CA PRO A 37 -4.59 2.09 -25.94
C PRO A 37 -3.71 3.21 -25.38
N GLU A 38 -4.34 4.22 -24.76
CA GLU A 38 -3.62 5.29 -24.07
C GLU A 38 -2.73 4.68 -22.99
N ARG A 39 -1.44 4.99 -23.02
CA ARG A 39 -0.46 4.53 -22.04
C ARG A 39 -0.11 5.68 -21.13
N ILE A 40 -0.18 5.44 -19.83
CA ILE A 40 0.18 6.41 -18.81
C ILE A 40 1.23 5.79 -17.89
N GLU A 41 2.10 6.65 -17.37
CA GLU A 41 3.04 6.29 -16.31
C GLU A 41 2.37 6.51 -14.96
N VAL A 42 2.46 5.50 -14.11
CA VAL A 42 1.91 5.52 -12.76
C VAL A 42 2.93 4.95 -11.78
N ASN A 43 2.98 5.50 -10.58
CA ASN A 43 3.78 4.97 -9.50
C ASN A 43 3.00 3.89 -8.74
N ILE A 44 3.40 2.63 -8.93
CA ILE A 44 2.80 1.48 -8.24
C ILE A 44 3.86 0.90 -7.31
N TYR A 45 3.63 1.04 -6.00
CA TYR A 45 4.52 0.53 -4.94
C TYR A 45 5.95 1.08 -4.99
N GLY A 46 6.13 2.35 -5.40
CA GLY A 46 7.45 2.97 -5.53
C GLY A 46 8.14 2.69 -6.86
N GLU A 47 7.53 1.90 -7.74
CA GLU A 47 8.02 1.61 -9.09
C GLU A 47 7.16 2.33 -10.13
N ILE A 48 7.82 3.07 -11.02
CA ILE A 48 7.15 3.68 -12.18
C ILE A 48 6.84 2.56 -13.19
N LYS A 49 5.55 2.39 -13.50
CA LYS A 49 5.07 1.40 -14.47
C LYS A 49 4.24 2.08 -15.55
N GLN A 50 4.47 1.66 -16.80
CA GLN A 50 3.60 2.04 -17.90
C GLN A 50 2.40 1.11 -17.99
N VAL A 51 1.21 1.66 -17.87
CA VAL A 51 -0.05 0.92 -17.92
C VAL A 51 -0.93 1.42 -19.04
N ALA A 52 -1.60 0.50 -19.73
CA ALA A 52 -2.57 0.81 -20.76
C ALA A 52 -3.94 1.02 -20.10
N VAL A 53 -4.60 2.14 -20.42
CA VAL A 53 -5.80 2.61 -19.74
C VAL A 53 -6.86 3.05 -20.75
N VAL A 54 -8.13 2.84 -20.40
CA VAL A 54 -9.28 3.44 -21.07
C VAL A 54 -10.16 4.06 -20.00
N ALA A 55 -10.27 5.39 -20.02
CA ALA A 55 -11.11 6.14 -19.09
C ALA A 55 -12.37 6.65 -19.77
N ARG A 56 -13.48 6.68 -19.02
CA ARG A 56 -14.73 7.28 -19.48
C ARG A 56 -15.64 7.65 -18.32
N ASP A 57 -16.25 8.83 -18.42
CA ASP A 57 -17.22 9.29 -17.43
C ASP A 57 -18.64 8.93 -17.87
N MET A 58 -19.39 8.25 -17.00
CA MET A 58 -20.77 7.82 -17.29
C MET A 58 -21.58 7.62 -16.01
N PHE A 59 -22.90 7.62 -16.15
CA PHE A 59 -23.79 7.15 -15.09
C PHE A 59 -23.82 5.63 -15.09
N ILE A 60 -23.76 5.01 -13.92
CA ILE A 60 -23.94 3.56 -13.79
C ILE A 60 -25.24 3.25 -13.05
N ARG A 61 -25.69 2.00 -13.17
CA ARG A 61 -26.88 1.55 -12.43
C ARG A 61 -26.60 1.67 -10.92
N ASP A 62 -27.60 2.13 -10.17
CA ASP A 62 -27.59 2.24 -8.70
C ASP A 62 -26.69 3.35 -8.13
N ILE A 63 -25.98 4.11 -8.96
CA ILE A 63 -25.29 5.34 -8.55
C ILE A 63 -25.98 6.53 -9.20
N LYS A 64 -26.46 7.46 -8.37
CA LYS A 64 -27.18 8.66 -8.84
C LYS A 64 -26.24 9.67 -9.53
N GLU A 65 -24.99 9.69 -9.11
CA GLU A 65 -23.98 10.61 -9.58
C GLU A 65 -23.20 10.05 -10.77
N LYS A 66 -22.62 10.95 -11.56
CA LYS A 66 -21.74 10.59 -12.67
C LYS A 66 -20.42 10.10 -12.08
N VAL A 67 -19.94 8.97 -12.58
CA VAL A 67 -18.68 8.37 -12.12
C VAL A 67 -17.67 8.30 -13.26
N ARG A 68 -16.39 8.42 -12.91
CA ARG A 68 -15.28 8.14 -13.81
C ARG A 68 -14.95 6.66 -13.74
N ILE A 69 -15.09 5.96 -14.85
CA ILE A 69 -14.71 4.55 -14.99
C ILE A 69 -13.34 4.50 -15.65
N VAL A 70 -12.41 3.83 -15.00
CA VAL A 70 -11.05 3.60 -15.50
C VAL A 70 -10.85 2.11 -15.65
N VAL A 71 -10.70 1.65 -16.88
CA VAL A 71 -10.37 0.25 -17.15
C VAL A 71 -8.86 0.19 -17.39
N VAL A 72 -8.17 -0.70 -16.68
CA VAL A 72 -6.72 -0.90 -16.73
C VAL A 72 -6.45 -2.29 -17.29
N LYS A 73 -5.46 -2.40 -18.17
CA LYS A 73 -4.98 -3.71 -18.62
C LYS A 73 -4.19 -4.39 -17.48
N GLY A 74 -4.78 -5.42 -16.87
CA GLY A 74 -4.08 -6.27 -15.90
C GLY A 74 -3.25 -7.36 -16.58
N ALA A 75 -2.51 -8.12 -15.78
CA ALA A 75 -1.63 -9.19 -16.26
C ALA A 75 -2.41 -10.39 -16.83
N SER A 76 -3.48 -10.81 -16.16
CA SER A 76 -4.39 -11.87 -16.60
C SER A 76 -5.72 -11.30 -17.11
N GLU A 77 -6.36 -10.45 -16.31
CA GLU A 77 -7.68 -9.89 -16.57
C GLU A 77 -7.67 -8.36 -16.48
N PRO A 78 -8.54 -7.67 -17.24
CA PRO A 78 -8.71 -6.23 -17.12
C PRO A 78 -9.32 -5.85 -15.77
N ILE A 79 -8.77 -4.81 -15.14
CA ILE A 79 -9.26 -4.28 -13.87
C ILE A 79 -10.16 -3.08 -14.17
N ILE A 80 -11.33 -3.01 -13.54
CA ILE A 80 -12.25 -1.87 -13.67
C ILE A 80 -12.28 -1.12 -12.35
N LEU A 81 -11.86 0.14 -12.40
CA LEU A 81 -11.89 1.07 -11.27
C LEU A 81 -12.98 2.11 -11.50
N LEU A 82 -13.62 2.53 -10.42
CA LEU A 82 -14.66 3.55 -10.43
C LEU A 82 -14.28 4.63 -9.41
N SER A 83 -14.41 5.90 -9.82
CA SER A 83 -14.25 7.06 -8.97
C SER A 83 -15.49 7.93 -9.04
N THR A 84 -16.00 8.37 -7.88
CA THR A 84 -17.04 9.40 -7.78
C THR A 84 -16.47 10.80 -8.04
N ASP A 85 -15.18 11.00 -7.77
CA ASP A 85 -14.50 12.24 -8.07
C ASP A 85 -14.04 12.28 -9.53
N LEU A 86 -14.61 13.22 -10.30
CA LEU A 86 -14.32 13.46 -11.71
C LEU A 86 -13.10 14.36 -11.93
N SER A 87 -12.58 14.99 -10.87
CA SER A 87 -11.36 15.81 -10.94
C SER A 87 -10.10 14.95 -11.04
N LEU A 88 -10.14 13.72 -10.52
CA LEU A 88 -9.00 12.81 -10.49
C LEU A 88 -8.68 12.28 -11.89
N THR A 89 -7.41 12.39 -12.28
CA THR A 89 -6.91 11.79 -13.52
C THR A 89 -6.94 10.26 -13.44
N PRO A 90 -6.97 9.54 -14.58
CA PRO A 90 -6.92 8.08 -14.58
C PRO A 90 -5.70 7.51 -13.85
N GLY A 91 -4.55 8.18 -13.97
CA GLY A 91 -3.32 7.80 -13.26
C GLY A 91 -3.47 7.90 -11.75
N GLN A 92 -3.99 9.02 -11.24
CA GLN A 92 -4.25 9.19 -9.80
C GLN A 92 -5.22 8.14 -9.25
N ILE A 93 -6.29 7.81 -10.00
CA ILE A 93 -7.23 6.76 -9.59
C ILE A 93 -6.52 5.41 -9.45
N ILE A 94 -5.60 5.09 -10.36
CA ILE A 94 -4.81 3.86 -10.34
C ILE A 94 -3.85 3.86 -9.16
N GLU A 95 -3.15 4.96 -8.90
CA GLU A 95 -2.21 5.10 -7.78
C GLU A 95 -2.92 4.99 -6.43
N ILE A 96 -4.06 5.66 -6.27
CA ILE A 96 -4.92 5.55 -5.06
C ILE A 96 -5.41 4.11 -4.89
N TYR A 97 -5.81 3.44 -5.97
CA TYR A 97 -6.22 2.04 -5.87
C TYR A 97 -5.03 1.13 -5.54
N ALA A 98 -3.86 1.39 -6.10
CA ALA A 98 -2.64 0.65 -5.78
C ALA A 98 -2.26 0.82 -4.31
N SER A 99 -2.40 2.01 -3.72
CA SER A 99 -2.10 2.23 -2.30
C SER A 99 -2.97 1.39 -1.36
N ARG A 100 -4.10 0.85 -1.83
CA ARG A 100 -4.97 -0.07 -1.07
C ARG A 100 -4.20 -1.26 -0.49
N PHE A 101 -3.25 -1.83 -1.25
CA PHE A 101 -2.47 -3.00 -0.82
C PHE A 101 -1.67 -2.77 0.49
N SER A 102 -1.45 -1.50 0.85
CA SER A 102 -0.84 -1.14 2.14
C SER A 102 -1.64 -1.67 3.34
N ILE A 103 -2.96 -1.84 3.18
CA ILE A 103 -3.83 -2.41 4.23
C ILE A 103 -3.53 -3.90 4.41
N GLU A 104 -3.37 -4.65 3.32
CA GLU A 104 -3.00 -6.07 3.36
C GLU A 104 -1.64 -6.27 4.02
N LEU A 105 -0.68 -5.38 3.72
CA LEU A 105 0.62 -5.37 4.40
C LEU A 105 0.45 -5.10 5.90
N ALA A 106 -0.37 -4.11 6.29
CA ALA A 106 -0.64 -3.80 7.68
C ALA A 106 -1.31 -4.97 8.42
N ILE A 107 -2.30 -5.63 7.81
CA ILE A 107 -2.96 -6.81 8.38
C ILE A 107 -1.94 -7.94 8.56
N ARG A 108 -1.10 -8.20 7.55
CA ARG A 108 -0.04 -9.22 7.66
C ARG A 108 0.89 -8.93 8.83
N ASP A 109 1.34 -7.68 8.96
CA ASP A 109 2.24 -7.28 10.04
C ASP A 109 1.55 -7.37 11.42
N LEU A 110 0.27 -6.98 11.51
CA LEU A 110 -0.53 -7.14 12.73
C LEU A 110 -0.69 -8.61 13.14
N THR A 111 -0.99 -9.49 12.19
CA THR A 111 -1.07 -10.95 12.38
C THR A 111 0.24 -11.55 12.84
N GLN A 112 1.36 -11.20 12.19
CA GLN A 112 2.65 -11.83 12.45
C GLN A 112 3.40 -11.25 13.65
N HIS A 113 3.13 -10.00 14.03
CA HIS A 113 4.00 -9.26 14.98
C HIS A 113 3.26 -8.59 16.14
N PHE A 114 1.96 -8.33 16.00
CA PHE A 114 1.17 -7.67 17.04
C PHE A 114 0.18 -8.65 17.70
N GLY A 115 0.43 -9.95 17.56
CA GLY A 115 -0.27 -11.02 18.29
C GLY A 115 -1.69 -11.27 17.84
N TRP A 116 -2.14 -10.75 16.70
CA TRP A 116 -3.44 -11.11 16.12
C TRP A 116 -3.50 -12.59 15.74
N GLY A 117 -2.37 -13.23 15.40
CA GLY A 117 -2.30 -14.67 15.16
C GLY A 117 -2.23 -15.53 16.42
N ASP A 118 -1.83 -14.95 17.56
CA ASP A 118 -1.42 -15.68 18.76
C ASP A 118 -2.34 -15.46 19.97
N TYR A 119 -3.34 -14.56 19.88
CA TYR A 119 -4.22 -14.30 21.01
C TYR A 119 -5.14 -15.49 21.30
N GLN A 120 -5.30 -15.83 22.58
CA GLN A 120 -6.07 -17.00 23.04
C GLN A 120 -7.33 -16.61 23.84
N CYS A 121 -7.77 -15.36 23.73
CA CYS A 121 -8.95 -14.87 24.43
C CYS A 121 -10.24 -15.36 23.74
N TYR A 122 -11.20 -15.84 24.54
CA TYR A 122 -12.51 -16.32 24.05
C TYR A 122 -13.66 -15.31 24.24
N SER A 123 -13.48 -14.30 25.09
CA SER A 123 -14.50 -13.27 25.33
C SER A 123 -14.41 -12.15 24.30
N SER A 124 -15.54 -11.79 23.68
CA SER A 124 -15.61 -10.71 22.68
C SER A 124 -15.06 -9.38 23.20
N ILE A 125 -15.28 -9.06 24.48
CA ILE A 125 -14.78 -7.82 25.10
C ILE A 125 -13.24 -7.86 25.20
N ALA A 126 -12.67 -8.99 25.60
CA ALA A 126 -11.23 -9.17 25.70
C ALA A 126 -10.56 -9.08 24.31
N ILE A 127 -11.18 -9.70 23.30
CA ILE A 127 -10.73 -9.64 21.90
C ILE A 127 -10.72 -8.20 21.40
N LEU A 128 -11.82 -7.46 21.56
CA LEU A 128 -11.91 -6.07 21.09
C LEU A 128 -10.88 -5.16 21.78
N ARG A 129 -10.70 -5.30 23.10
CA ARG A 129 -9.69 -4.54 23.85
C ARG A 129 -8.27 -4.82 23.33
N PHE A 130 -7.95 -6.10 23.09
CA PHE A 130 -6.66 -6.52 22.58
C PHE A 130 -6.41 -6.01 21.14
N ILE A 131 -7.39 -6.15 20.24
CA ILE A 131 -7.28 -5.68 18.86
C ILE A 131 -7.09 -4.16 18.81
N HIS A 132 -7.84 -3.39 19.59
CA HIS A 132 -7.67 -1.94 19.62
C HIS A 132 -6.30 -1.53 20.16
N LEU A 133 -5.85 -2.16 21.26
CA LEU A 133 -4.54 -1.86 21.83
C LEU A 133 -3.39 -2.22 20.87
N SER A 134 -3.48 -3.37 20.19
CA SER A 134 -2.50 -3.78 19.19
C SER A 134 -2.47 -2.86 17.96
N MET A 135 -3.64 -2.37 17.49
CA MET A 135 -3.70 -1.39 16.42
C MET A 135 -3.10 -0.04 16.82
N VAL A 136 -3.37 0.45 18.04
CA VAL A 136 -2.75 1.70 18.54
C VAL A 136 -1.23 1.53 18.61
N SER A 137 -0.75 0.40 19.14
CA SER A 137 0.67 0.07 19.18
C SER A 137 1.30 0.04 17.78
N PHE A 138 0.62 -0.55 16.80
CA PHE A 138 1.06 -0.57 15.40
C PHE A 138 1.12 0.83 14.79
N CYS A 139 0.13 1.69 15.04
CA CYS A 139 0.14 3.07 14.56
C CYS A 139 1.28 3.88 15.18
N LEU A 140 1.50 3.76 16.49
CA LEU A 140 2.63 4.41 17.17
C LEU A 140 3.97 3.94 16.59
N TRP A 141 4.12 2.63 16.38
CA TRP A 141 5.30 2.06 15.75
C TRP A 141 5.52 2.58 14.32
N LYS A 142 4.46 2.71 13.51
CA LYS A 142 4.55 3.29 12.16
C LYS A 142 4.95 4.77 12.19
N LEU A 143 4.48 5.53 13.17
CA LEU A 143 4.81 6.95 13.34
C LEU A 143 6.27 7.12 13.74
N THR A 144 6.75 6.39 14.75
CA THR A 144 8.17 6.45 15.14
C THR A 144 9.06 6.04 13.98
N PHE A 145 8.67 5.01 13.21
CA PHE A 145 9.42 4.62 12.02
C PHE A 145 9.49 5.73 10.97
N PHE A 146 8.39 6.46 10.72
CA PHE A 146 8.37 7.53 9.73
C PHE A 146 9.37 8.64 10.06
N GLU A 147 9.48 9.01 11.35
CA GLU A 147 10.47 9.98 11.82
C GLU A 147 11.90 9.45 11.73
N GLU A 148 12.10 8.15 11.97
CA GLU A 148 13.42 7.55 12.06
C GLU A 148 14.01 7.08 10.73
N THR A 149 13.27 7.13 9.62
CA THR A 149 13.76 6.72 8.28
C THR A 149 15.05 7.41 7.84
N ASN A 150 15.40 8.55 8.44
CA ASN A 150 16.61 9.33 8.18
C ASN A 150 17.72 9.17 9.24
N ASN A 151 17.55 8.28 10.23
CA ASN A 151 18.47 8.15 11.36
C ASN A 151 19.55 7.09 11.15
N SER A 152 20.80 7.44 11.43
CA SER A 152 21.99 6.60 11.24
C SER A 152 22.02 5.31 12.06
N TRP A 153 21.27 5.21 13.16
CA TRP A 153 21.23 3.98 13.96
C TRP A 153 20.43 2.85 13.29
N LEU A 154 19.51 3.19 12.37
CA LEU A 154 18.79 2.21 11.54
C LEU A 154 19.66 1.65 10.40
N ASP A 155 20.82 2.26 10.12
CA ASP A 155 21.82 1.76 9.17
C ASP A 155 22.73 0.68 9.76
N LEU A 156 22.83 0.62 11.10
CA LEU A 156 23.53 -0.45 11.81
C LEU A 156 22.91 -1.83 11.54
N ALA A 157 21.62 -1.87 11.19
CA ALA A 157 20.88 -3.10 10.92
C ALA A 157 20.87 -3.51 9.44
N THR A 158 21.32 -2.65 8.51
CA THR A 158 21.14 -2.83 7.06
C THR A 158 22.40 -3.24 6.31
N THR A 159 23.59 -2.95 6.81
CA THR A 159 24.72 -2.79 5.87
C THR A 159 25.44 -4.08 5.44
N ARG A 160 25.26 -5.25 6.09
CA ARG A 160 25.99 -6.48 5.64
C ARG A 160 25.25 -7.82 5.68
N LEU A 161 24.22 -7.99 6.52
CA LEU A 161 23.71 -9.33 6.86
C LEU A 161 22.39 -9.71 6.18
N PHE A 162 21.55 -8.75 5.77
CA PHE A 162 20.19 -9.00 5.26
C PHE A 162 19.79 -8.07 4.09
N PRO A 163 20.36 -8.25 2.89
CA PRO A 163 20.19 -7.32 1.77
C PRO A 163 18.80 -7.32 1.11
N LYS A 164 17.88 -8.20 1.52
CA LYS A 164 16.56 -8.38 0.88
C LYS A 164 15.38 -7.82 1.69
N GLU A 165 15.62 -7.15 2.80
CA GLU A 165 14.53 -6.63 3.63
C GLU A 165 14.05 -5.26 3.14
N SER A 166 12.74 -5.04 3.15
CA SER A 166 12.18 -3.73 2.84
C SER A 166 12.61 -2.72 3.90
N ALA A 167 12.84 -1.48 3.48
CA ALA A 167 13.27 -0.41 4.38
C ALA A 167 12.31 -0.23 5.57
N SER A 168 11.03 -0.55 5.40
CA SER A 168 9.96 -0.43 6.40
C SER A 168 9.54 -1.74 7.08
N SER A 169 10.39 -2.76 7.06
CA SER A 169 10.08 -4.04 7.70
C SER A 169 10.10 -3.92 9.24
N PHE A 170 9.09 -4.46 9.90
CA PHE A 170 9.04 -4.59 11.36
C PHE A 170 10.27 -5.31 11.93
N PHE A 171 10.73 -6.35 11.22
CA PHE A 171 11.93 -7.10 11.59
C PHE A 171 13.17 -6.22 11.66
N ARG A 172 13.34 -5.29 10.71
CA ARG A 172 14.50 -4.39 10.65
C ARG A 172 14.60 -3.57 11.92
N ILE A 173 13.50 -2.97 12.38
CA ILE A 173 13.49 -2.10 13.56
C ILE A 173 13.61 -2.91 14.83
N ARG A 174 12.85 -4.00 14.97
CA ARG A 174 12.95 -4.89 16.14
C ARG A 174 14.39 -5.38 16.30
N ARG A 175 15.04 -5.77 15.21
CA ARG A 175 16.45 -6.16 15.19
C ARG A 175 17.36 -4.98 15.52
N ALA A 176 17.18 -3.82 14.89
CA ALA A 176 17.98 -2.63 15.16
C ALA A 176 17.92 -2.21 16.64
N LEU A 177 16.73 -2.22 17.24
CA LEU A 177 16.52 -1.94 18.66
C LEU A 177 17.15 -3.00 19.56
N LYS A 178 17.00 -4.30 19.23
CA LYS A 178 17.68 -5.38 19.95
C LYS A 178 19.20 -5.21 19.91
N ILE A 179 19.77 -4.95 18.73
CA ILE A 179 21.20 -4.73 18.55
C ILE A 179 21.65 -3.50 19.33
N MET A 180 20.92 -2.39 19.24
CA MET A 180 21.21 -1.17 20.00
C MET A 180 21.17 -1.43 21.50
N ALA A 181 20.14 -2.13 22.00
CA ALA A 181 20.00 -2.46 23.41
C ALA A 181 21.13 -3.40 23.89
N LEU A 182 21.45 -4.44 23.12
CA LEU A 182 22.55 -5.35 23.42
C LEU A 182 23.90 -4.62 23.38
N LYS A 183 24.14 -3.77 22.38
CA LYS A 183 25.32 -2.91 22.31
C LYS A 183 25.42 -2.04 23.56
N LYS A 184 24.34 -1.36 23.96
CA LYS A 184 24.33 -0.56 25.20
C LYS A 184 24.64 -1.40 26.44
N ILE A 185 24.05 -2.59 26.58
CA ILE A 185 24.26 -3.45 27.75
C ILE A 185 25.69 -3.99 27.80
N ILE A 186 26.21 -4.49 26.66
CA ILE A 186 27.55 -5.09 26.57
C ILE A 186 28.63 -4.00 26.69
N LEU A 187 28.45 -2.87 26.01
CA LEU A 187 29.42 -1.77 26.01
C LEU A 187 29.32 -0.88 27.24
N ALA A 188 28.26 -0.95 28.04
CA ALA A 188 28.16 -0.22 29.31
C ALA A 188 29.29 -0.58 30.29
N ASN A 189 29.84 -1.79 30.19
CA ASN A 189 30.95 -2.27 31.02
C ASN A 189 32.32 -2.17 30.32
N SER A 190 32.38 -1.59 29.12
CA SER A 190 33.62 -1.46 28.35
C SER A 190 34.42 -0.24 28.79
N ALA A 191 35.75 -0.37 28.84
CA ALA A 191 36.64 0.73 29.19
C ALA A 191 36.54 1.89 28.18
N PRO A 192 36.72 3.16 28.61
CA PRO A 192 36.56 4.34 27.76
C PRO A 192 37.54 4.39 26.56
N ASP A 193 38.69 3.71 26.64
CA ASP A 193 39.71 3.63 25.57
C ASP A 193 39.55 2.39 24.66
N ALA A 194 38.42 1.69 24.73
CA ALA A 194 38.20 0.49 23.93
C ALA A 194 38.03 0.84 22.43
N GLU A 195 38.79 0.19 21.55
CA GLU A 195 38.63 0.31 20.09
C GLU A 195 37.32 -0.35 19.62
N LEU A 196 36.21 0.40 19.69
CA LEU A 196 34.85 -0.04 19.38
C LEU A 196 34.71 -0.69 17.99
N GLN A 197 35.53 -0.30 17.02
CA GLN A 197 35.50 -0.83 15.65
C GLN A 197 35.99 -2.29 15.54
N LYS A 198 36.99 -2.70 16.33
CA LYS A 198 37.45 -4.11 16.34
C LYS A 198 36.48 -5.01 17.09
N ILE A 199 35.89 -4.46 18.15
CA ILE A 199 34.93 -5.13 19.03
C ILE A 199 33.60 -5.42 18.30
N ASP A 200 33.17 -4.51 17.41
CA ASP A 200 31.96 -4.70 16.62
C ASP A 200 32.00 -5.95 15.72
N SER A 201 33.16 -6.29 15.15
CA SER A 201 33.32 -7.51 14.33
C SER A 201 33.20 -8.81 15.16
N PHE A 202 33.58 -8.77 16.44
CA PHE A 202 33.54 -9.92 17.34
C PHE A 202 32.13 -10.25 17.83
N TYR A 203 31.30 -9.21 18.04
CA TYR A 203 29.91 -9.38 18.48
C TYR A 203 28.91 -9.54 17.33
N GLU A 204 29.33 -9.39 16.08
CA GLU A 204 28.49 -9.56 14.89
C GLU A 204 27.77 -10.94 14.85
N PRO A 205 28.42 -12.07 15.18
CA PRO A 205 27.74 -13.37 15.28
C PRO A 205 26.75 -13.46 16.45
N LEU A 206 27.04 -12.82 17.58
CA LEU A 206 26.15 -12.76 18.75
C LEU A 206 24.88 -11.99 18.39
N PHE A 207 25.02 -10.85 17.74
CA PHE A 207 23.91 -10.06 17.24
C PHE A 207 23.09 -10.81 16.20
N ARG A 208 23.71 -11.67 15.37
CA ARG A 208 23.01 -12.54 14.41
C ARG A 208 22.14 -13.61 15.10
N ILE A 209 22.59 -14.18 16.21
CA ILE A 209 21.83 -15.20 16.95
C ILE A 209 20.70 -14.57 17.76
N ALA A 210 20.91 -13.36 18.30
CA ALA A 210 19.92 -12.67 19.13
C ALA A 210 18.83 -11.92 18.33
N ALA A 211 19.12 -11.58 17.08
CA ALA A 211 18.23 -10.87 16.16
C ALA A 211 17.02 -11.72 15.74
#